data_AF-A0ABD5MEC7-F1
#
_entry.id   AF-A0ABD5MEC7-F1
#
_cell.length_a   1.000
_cell.length_b   1.000
_cell.length_c   1.000
_cell.angle_alpha   90.00
_cell.angle_beta   90.00
_cell.angle_gamma   90.00
#
_symmetry.space_group_name_H-M   'P 1'
#
loop_
_entity.id
_entity.type
_entity.pdbx_description
1 polymer ?
#
loop_
_entity_poly.entity_id
_entity_poly.type
_entity_poly.pdbx_seq_one_letter_code
_entity_poly.pdbx_strand_id
1 'polypeptide(L)'
;MRTLAFDGRMGASGDMLLAALLDAGADPDALAPVEDALDLRYDVGTVDENGIAATRVRVVFADDRERTHGQAHDGHGDHDHSHHTHDRDGHDHDAANGTPAEGHGPHRTYPEVIEIVESMDLPDAVEADAKAIFRLLGEAEAAVHDTDLDDTHFHEVGADDAIADVVGVALLLDDLDVERVVTTPLSTGDGSQEMAHGEYPIPAPAVVEIAADASWSLRGGPVDAELLTPTGAAILAHVAEGVDALPTLDVDASGYGAGGYDFPERPNVLRALVGDGGRRLDRDQITVLETNLDDASPELLGGLQETLKAAGARDVTILPTTMKKSRPGHLVKVIVRPEDAERVAHRLAVETGTLGVREHGAGHRWVAGRDFETAEIDVDGDTHEVAVKIASDADGDPYDYSAEYDDALSVATATGLPVREVMRRAEAAVRSE
;
A
#
# COMPACT_ATOMS: atom_id res chain seq x y z
N MET A 1 -3.54 3.10 -15.11
CA MET A 1 -3.69 3.10 -13.65
C MET A 1 -2.78 4.14 -13.01
N ARG A 2 -3.36 5.29 -12.67
CA ARG A 2 -2.68 6.37 -11.97
C ARG A 2 -2.32 5.92 -10.55
N THR A 3 -1.03 5.86 -10.25
CA THR A 3 -0.51 5.29 -8.99
C THR A 3 0.21 6.35 -8.17
N LEU A 4 -0.11 6.41 -6.88
CA LEU A 4 0.65 7.13 -5.86
C LEU A 4 1.52 6.13 -5.09
N ALA A 5 2.82 6.40 -4.99
CA ALA A 5 3.75 5.59 -4.23
C ALA A 5 4.46 6.41 -3.15
N PHE A 6 4.28 6.00 -1.90
CA PHE A 6 5.00 6.53 -0.76
C PHE A 6 6.33 5.79 -0.51
N ASP A 7 7.40 6.54 -0.26
CA ASP A 7 8.68 6.02 0.18
C ASP A 7 8.80 6.08 1.71
N GLY A 8 8.38 5.00 2.37
CA GLY A 8 8.28 4.87 3.83
C GLY A 8 9.60 4.89 4.62
N ARG A 9 10.74 5.23 4.02
CA ARG A 9 12.08 5.16 4.65
C ARG A 9 12.28 6.09 5.86
N MET A 10 11.48 7.14 5.98
CA MET A 10 11.47 8.05 7.13
C MET A 10 10.16 7.96 7.91
N GLY A 11 9.44 6.85 7.79
CA GLY A 11 8.12 6.68 8.38
C GLY A 11 7.07 7.59 7.74
N ALA A 12 6.01 7.87 8.47
CA ALA A 12 4.92 8.74 8.06
C ALA A 12 4.14 9.24 9.29
N SER A 13 3.74 10.50 9.24
CA SER A 13 2.76 11.12 10.15
C SER A 13 1.69 11.83 9.32
N GLY A 14 0.59 12.23 9.97
CA GLY A 14 -0.55 12.86 9.28
C GLY A 14 -0.15 14.14 8.54
N ASP A 15 0.56 15.04 9.22
CA ASP A 15 1.15 16.26 8.65
C ASP A 15 2.09 15.99 7.46
N MET A 16 2.94 14.95 7.54
CA MET A 16 3.83 14.54 6.45
C MET A 16 3.04 14.03 5.24
N LEU A 17 1.94 13.30 5.46
CA LEU A 17 1.07 12.82 4.38
C LEU A 17 0.35 14.00 3.71
N LEU A 18 -0.26 14.92 4.48
CA LEU A 18 -0.86 16.15 3.96
C LEU A 18 0.14 16.94 3.11
N ALA A 19 1.32 17.18 3.67
CA ALA A 19 2.37 17.95 3.03
C ALA A 19 2.87 17.29 1.74
N ALA A 20 3.06 15.96 1.75
CA ALA A 20 3.51 15.22 0.58
C ALA A 20 2.46 15.23 -0.55
N LEU A 21 1.17 15.16 -0.22
CA LEU A 21 0.08 15.19 -1.19
C LEU A 21 -0.10 16.59 -1.82
N LEU A 22 -0.07 17.64 -1.01
CA LEU A 22 -0.09 19.02 -1.49
C LEU A 22 1.10 19.31 -2.41
N ASP A 23 2.31 18.89 -2.02
CA ASP A 23 3.52 19.07 -2.84
C ASP A 23 3.49 18.22 -4.13
N ALA A 24 2.78 17.08 -4.11
CA ALA A 24 2.55 16.26 -5.29
C ALA A 24 1.51 16.84 -6.25
N GLY A 25 0.83 17.93 -5.87
CA GLY A 25 -0.06 18.70 -6.74
C GLY A 25 -1.55 18.63 -6.41
N ALA A 26 -1.93 18.12 -5.22
CA ALA A 26 -3.30 18.20 -4.74
C ALA A 26 -3.72 19.66 -4.49
N ASP A 27 -4.97 20.01 -4.75
CA ASP A 27 -5.50 21.36 -4.56
C ASP A 27 -5.71 21.65 -3.05
N PRO A 28 -5.02 22.65 -2.47
CA PRO A 28 -5.23 23.03 -1.07
C PRO A 28 -6.67 23.47 -0.77
N ASP A 29 -7.42 23.97 -1.77
CA ASP A 29 -8.83 24.37 -1.57
C ASP A 29 -9.72 23.17 -1.20
N ALA A 30 -9.28 21.93 -1.47
CA ALA A 30 -9.97 20.72 -1.05
C ALA A 30 -10.08 20.57 0.47
N LEU A 31 -9.22 21.24 1.25
CA LEU A 31 -9.19 21.17 2.72
C LEU A 31 -10.23 22.07 3.42
N ALA A 32 -10.91 22.94 2.68
CA ALA A 32 -11.87 23.90 3.23
C ALA A 32 -12.95 23.30 4.14
N PRO A 33 -13.55 22.12 3.86
CA PRO A 33 -14.55 21.52 4.75
C PRO A 33 -14.04 21.28 6.18
N VAL A 34 -12.76 20.96 6.33
CA VAL A 34 -12.15 20.74 7.64
C VAL A 34 -11.93 22.08 8.37
N GLU A 35 -11.40 23.08 7.68
CA GLU A 35 -11.15 24.41 8.26
C GLU A 35 -12.45 25.05 8.76
N ASP A 36 -13.53 24.92 7.97
CA ASP A 36 -14.86 25.44 8.30
C ASP A 36 -15.50 24.73 9.52
N ALA A 37 -15.25 23.42 9.68
CA ALA A 37 -15.87 22.62 10.73
C ALA A 37 -15.13 22.69 12.08
N LEU A 38 -13.79 22.82 12.08
CA LEU A 38 -12.98 22.72 13.29
C LEU A 38 -12.43 24.07 13.82
N ASP A 39 -12.70 25.19 13.14
CA ASP A 39 -12.11 26.50 13.47
C ASP A 39 -10.57 26.46 13.48
N LEU A 40 -10.03 25.67 12.54
CA LEU A 40 -8.62 25.45 12.29
C LEU A 40 -8.22 26.03 10.94
N ARG A 41 -6.91 26.20 10.72
CA ARG A 41 -6.33 26.47 9.41
C ARG A 41 -5.11 25.60 9.16
N TYR A 42 -4.87 25.25 7.90
CA TYR A 42 -3.64 24.62 7.47
C TYR A 42 -2.59 25.69 7.15
N ASP A 43 -1.55 25.79 7.98
CA ASP A 43 -0.38 26.63 7.72
C ASP A 43 0.61 25.87 6.84
N VAL A 44 0.51 26.09 5.52
CA VAL A 44 1.36 25.44 4.51
C VAL A 44 2.58 26.32 4.23
N GLY A 45 3.77 25.75 4.35
CA GLY A 45 5.04 26.41 4.08
C GLY A 45 6.06 25.50 3.42
N THR A 46 7.24 26.05 3.13
CA THR A 46 8.37 25.29 2.58
C THR A 46 9.53 25.33 3.55
N VAL A 47 10.22 24.20 3.73
CA VAL A 47 11.42 24.04 4.56
C VAL A 47 12.53 23.35 3.76
N ASP A 48 13.80 23.65 4.08
CA ASP A 48 14.94 22.87 3.61
C ASP A 48 15.26 21.78 4.64
N GLU A 49 15.04 20.53 4.27
CA GLU A 49 15.38 19.35 5.06
C GLU A 49 16.66 18.73 4.47
N ASN A 50 17.83 19.10 5.02
CA ASN A 50 19.13 18.60 4.56
C ASN A 50 19.34 18.71 3.03
N GLY A 51 18.96 19.84 2.44
CA GLY A 51 19.08 20.10 1.01
C GLY A 51 17.91 19.60 0.15
N ILE A 52 16.85 19.07 0.76
CA ILE A 52 15.58 18.78 0.09
C ILE A 52 14.60 19.91 0.43
N ALA A 53 14.18 20.67 -0.57
CA ALA A 53 13.04 21.57 -0.41
C ALA A 53 11.77 20.71 -0.26
N ALA A 54 11.12 20.80 0.89
CA ALA A 54 9.95 20.03 1.24
C ALA A 54 8.83 20.95 1.72
N THR A 55 7.60 20.54 1.50
CA THR A 55 6.41 21.20 2.05
C THR A 55 6.25 20.80 3.51
N ARG A 56 5.89 21.75 4.37
CA ARG A 56 5.53 21.54 5.76
C ARG A 56 4.10 22.03 5.95
N VAL A 57 3.28 21.22 6.60
CA VAL A 57 1.91 21.57 6.97
C VAL A 57 1.84 21.60 8.48
N ARG A 58 1.21 22.63 9.05
CA ARG A 58 0.85 22.66 10.47
C ARG A 58 -0.62 22.99 10.62
N VAL A 59 -1.32 22.24 11.45
CA VAL A 59 -2.70 22.56 11.83
C VAL A 59 -2.65 23.54 13.01
N VAL A 60 -3.27 24.71 12.87
CA VAL A 60 -3.27 25.76 13.91
C VAL A 60 -4.67 26.35 14.09
N PHE A 61 -5.01 26.80 15.30
CA PHE A 61 -6.29 27.44 15.57
C PHE A 61 -6.44 28.78 14.81
N ALA A 62 -7.65 29.08 14.34
CA ALA A 62 -7.92 30.28 13.54
C ALA A 62 -7.77 31.61 14.33
N ASP A 63 -7.97 31.59 15.65
CA ASP A 63 -8.19 32.78 16.48
C ASP A 63 -6.93 33.49 17.04
N ASP A 64 -5.71 33.00 16.77
CA ASP A 64 -4.50 33.54 17.41
C ASP A 64 -3.92 34.84 16.82
N ARG A 65 -4.65 35.52 15.93
CA ARG A 65 -4.21 36.83 15.41
C ARG A 65 -4.48 38.01 16.36
N GLU A 66 -5.21 37.84 17.47
CA GLU A 66 -5.58 38.98 18.35
C GLU A 66 -4.80 39.10 19.68
N ARG A 67 -3.88 38.18 20.03
CA ARG A 67 -3.18 38.24 21.33
C ARG A 67 -1.77 38.84 21.33
N THR A 68 -1.34 39.47 20.26
CA THR A 68 -0.04 40.16 20.20
C THR A 68 -0.12 41.67 20.44
N HIS A 69 -0.89 42.17 21.43
CA HIS A 69 -0.63 43.49 22.01
C HIS A 69 -1.19 43.65 23.44
N GLY A 70 -0.28 43.72 24.42
CA GLY A 70 -0.47 44.56 25.61
C GLY A 70 -0.88 43.88 26.92
N GLN A 71 0.06 43.23 27.60
CA GLN A 71 0.05 43.19 29.07
C GLN A 71 1.44 43.55 29.62
N ALA A 72 1.67 44.87 29.72
CA ALA A 72 2.63 45.39 30.67
C ALA A 72 2.05 45.20 32.08
N HIS A 73 2.50 44.15 32.77
CA HIS A 73 2.30 44.04 34.20
C HIS A 73 3.52 44.63 34.93
N ASP A 74 3.38 45.90 35.32
CA ASP A 74 4.15 46.49 36.42
C ASP A 74 3.83 45.73 37.71
N GLY A 75 4.86 45.19 38.37
CA GLY A 75 4.71 44.47 39.63
C GLY A 75 6.05 44.17 40.30
N HIS A 76 6.50 45.10 41.14
CA HIS A 76 7.70 45.02 41.97
C HIS A 76 7.81 43.74 42.83
N GLY A 77 9.02 43.19 42.90
CA GLY A 77 9.43 42.20 43.89
C GLY A 77 10.94 42.02 43.90
N ASP A 78 11.63 42.81 44.73
CA ASP A 78 13.04 42.63 45.09
C ASP A 78 13.28 41.22 45.62
N HIS A 79 14.20 40.46 45.00
CA HIS A 79 15.06 39.51 45.70
C HIS A 79 16.38 39.30 44.93
N ASP A 80 17.45 39.82 45.54
CA ASP A 80 18.86 39.57 45.27
C ASP A 80 19.18 38.07 45.34
N HIS A 81 19.82 37.52 44.30
CA HIS A 81 20.99 36.64 44.45
C HIS A 81 21.78 36.50 43.14
N SER A 82 23.10 36.46 43.33
CA SER A 82 24.22 36.50 42.40
C SER A 82 24.44 35.30 41.48
N HIS A 83 24.77 35.62 40.22
CA HIS A 83 25.72 34.99 39.27
C HIS A 83 25.66 33.48 39.02
N HIS A 84 25.37 33.09 37.77
CA HIS A 84 26.29 32.30 36.93
C HIS A 84 26.12 32.66 35.45
N THR A 85 27.25 32.93 34.80
CA THR A 85 27.40 33.22 33.37
C THR A 85 27.37 31.93 32.56
N HIS A 86 26.48 31.84 31.58
CA HIS A 86 26.69 31.04 30.38
C HIS A 86 26.21 31.84 29.18
N ASP A 87 27.17 32.25 28.35
CA ASP A 87 26.93 32.64 26.98
C ASP A 87 26.16 31.51 26.28
N ARG A 88 24.96 31.82 25.80
CA ARG A 88 24.26 31.02 24.80
C ARG A 88 23.99 31.94 23.63
N ASP A 89 24.61 31.57 22.51
CA ASP A 89 24.36 32.13 21.19
C ASP A 89 22.86 32.17 20.91
N GLY A 90 22.41 33.33 20.42
CA GLY A 90 21.05 33.55 20.01
C GLY A 90 20.74 32.71 18.77
N HIS A 91 19.87 31.72 18.95
CA HIS A 91 19.10 31.17 17.85
C HIS A 91 17.89 32.07 17.66
N ASP A 92 17.87 32.81 16.55
CA ASP A 92 16.67 33.44 16.00
C ASP A 92 15.67 32.31 15.73
N HIS A 93 14.62 32.24 16.56
CA HIS A 93 13.42 31.50 16.19
C HIS A 93 12.59 32.45 15.32
N ASP A 94 12.47 32.11 14.05
CA ASP A 94 11.47 32.71 13.16
C ASP A 94 10.10 32.57 13.83
N ALA A 95 9.53 33.72 14.19
CA ALA A 95 8.20 33.83 14.77
C ALA A 95 7.14 33.51 13.71
N ALA A 96 6.79 32.23 13.57
CA ALA A 96 5.54 31.84 12.91
C ALA A 96 4.36 32.16 13.84
N ASN A 97 3.38 32.91 13.33
CA ASN A 97 2.21 33.36 14.10
C ASN A 97 1.14 32.24 14.17
N GLY A 98 0.92 31.68 15.37
CA GLY A 98 -0.22 30.79 15.70
C GLY A 98 0.16 29.75 16.76
N THR A 99 -0.75 29.41 17.67
CA THR A 99 -0.52 28.30 18.62
C THR A 99 -0.75 26.97 17.88
N PRO A 100 0.22 26.02 17.88
CA PRO A 100 0.03 24.70 17.29
C PRO A 100 -1.19 24.00 17.89
N ALA A 101 -1.99 23.33 17.05
CA ALA A 101 -3.09 22.48 17.51
C ALA A 101 -2.60 21.08 17.97
N GLU A 102 -1.32 20.75 17.73
CA GLU A 102 -0.70 19.46 18.08
C GLU A 102 -0.96 19.06 19.54
N GLY A 103 -1.69 17.95 19.72
CA GLY A 103 -2.03 17.41 21.05
C GLY A 103 -2.87 18.36 21.93
N HIS A 104 -3.42 19.43 21.37
CA HIS A 104 -4.22 20.44 22.06
C HIS A 104 -5.66 20.39 21.57
N GLY A 105 -6.54 19.75 22.34
CA GLY A 105 -7.98 19.66 22.07
C GLY A 105 -8.69 18.91 23.20
N PRO A 106 -10.04 18.89 23.23
CA PRO A 106 -10.75 18.02 24.17
C PRO A 106 -10.48 16.55 23.82
N HIS A 107 -10.24 15.70 24.82
CA HIS A 107 -10.21 14.25 24.61
C HIS A 107 -11.60 13.76 24.23
N ARG A 108 -11.74 13.29 22.99
CA ARG A 108 -13.00 12.79 22.42
C ARG A 108 -13.07 11.28 22.41
N THR A 109 -14.27 10.75 22.51
CA THR A 109 -14.54 9.33 22.27
C THR A 109 -14.64 9.05 20.77
N TYR A 110 -14.53 7.78 20.37
CA TYR A 110 -14.74 7.38 18.98
C TYR A 110 -16.10 7.87 18.42
N PRO A 111 -17.25 7.71 19.11
CA PRO A 111 -18.53 8.24 18.63
C PRO A 111 -18.52 9.76 18.41
N GLU A 112 -17.89 10.53 19.30
CA GLU A 112 -17.80 11.99 19.17
C GLU A 112 -16.99 12.41 17.92
N VAL A 113 -15.91 11.68 17.60
CA VAL A 113 -15.13 11.92 16.38
C VAL A 113 -15.95 11.61 15.13
N ILE A 114 -16.70 10.51 15.13
CA ILE A 114 -17.55 10.13 13.99
C ILE A 114 -18.65 11.17 13.76
N GLU A 115 -19.28 11.69 14.82
CA GLU A 115 -20.28 12.77 14.72
C GLU A 115 -19.70 14.04 14.08
N ILE A 116 -18.43 14.37 14.38
CA ILE A 116 -17.74 15.51 13.77
C ILE A 116 -17.52 15.27 12.27
N VAL A 117 -17.01 14.10 11.88
CA VAL A 117 -16.78 13.75 10.47
C VAL A 117 -18.10 13.79 9.68
N GLU A 118 -19.19 13.27 10.24
CA GLU A 118 -20.54 13.30 9.64
C GLU A 118 -21.10 14.72 9.46
N SER A 119 -20.56 15.71 10.18
CA SER A 119 -21.01 17.10 10.09
C SER A 119 -20.31 17.91 8.99
N MET A 120 -19.26 17.38 8.37
CA MET A 120 -18.35 18.12 7.46
C MET A 120 -18.82 18.22 5.99
N ASP A 121 -20.02 17.73 5.63
CA ASP A 121 -20.57 17.75 4.25
C ASP A 121 -19.56 17.25 3.19
N LEU A 122 -18.90 16.12 3.50
CA LEU A 122 -17.84 15.52 2.70
C LEU A 122 -18.41 14.69 1.53
N PRO A 123 -17.64 14.45 0.46
CA PRO A 123 -17.99 13.42 -0.52
C PRO A 123 -18.18 12.05 0.15
N ASP A 124 -19.16 11.26 -0.31
CA ASP A 124 -19.52 9.96 0.29
C ASP A 124 -18.32 9.01 0.44
N ALA A 125 -17.41 8.99 -0.55
CA ALA A 125 -16.20 8.17 -0.53
C ALA A 125 -15.20 8.64 0.54
N VAL A 126 -14.94 9.95 0.60
CA VAL A 126 -14.05 10.58 1.59
C VAL A 126 -14.58 10.37 3.01
N GLU A 127 -15.89 10.52 3.24
CA GLU A 127 -16.50 10.28 4.54
C GLU A 127 -16.34 8.81 4.96
N ALA A 128 -16.57 7.88 4.03
CA ALA A 128 -16.40 6.45 4.29
C ALA A 128 -14.95 6.09 4.63
N ASP A 129 -13.97 6.66 3.90
CA ASP A 129 -12.55 6.45 4.14
C ASP A 129 -12.10 7.02 5.49
N ALA A 130 -12.49 8.26 5.80
CA ALA A 130 -12.18 8.88 7.09
C ALA A 130 -12.73 8.05 8.27
N LYS A 131 -13.99 7.60 8.18
CA LYS A 131 -14.59 6.73 9.22
C LYS A 131 -13.87 5.39 9.35
N ALA A 132 -13.44 4.78 8.24
CA ALA A 132 -12.68 3.54 8.26
C ALA A 132 -11.32 3.72 8.93
N ILE A 133 -10.61 4.82 8.65
CA ILE A 133 -9.33 5.15 9.29
C ILE A 133 -9.53 5.38 10.79
N PHE A 134 -10.54 6.14 11.21
CA PHE A 134 -10.84 6.34 12.64
C PHE A 134 -11.21 5.06 13.35
N ARG A 135 -11.88 4.13 12.66
CA ARG A 135 -12.19 2.82 13.20
C ARG A 135 -10.92 2.01 13.46
N LEU A 136 -9.96 1.99 12.52
CA LEU A 136 -8.66 1.32 12.72
C LEU A 136 -7.91 1.89 13.93
N LEU A 137 -7.88 3.22 14.06
CA LEU A 137 -7.29 3.89 15.22
C LEU A 137 -8.01 3.53 16.53
N GLY A 138 -9.33 3.60 16.52
CA GLY A 138 -10.19 3.22 17.64
C GLY A 138 -9.98 1.80 18.11
N GLU A 139 -9.96 0.84 17.18
CA GLU A 139 -9.76 -0.57 17.49
C GLU A 139 -8.34 -0.83 18.05
N ALA A 140 -7.32 -0.15 17.52
CA ALA A 140 -5.96 -0.23 18.04
C ALA A 140 -5.82 0.35 19.46
N GLU A 141 -6.38 1.53 19.71
CA GLU A 141 -6.39 2.17 21.04
C GLU A 141 -7.17 1.34 22.06
N ALA A 142 -8.33 0.81 21.65
CA ALA A 142 -9.16 -0.07 22.46
C ALA A 142 -8.39 -1.33 22.88
N ALA A 143 -7.64 -1.94 21.96
CA ALA A 143 -6.80 -3.10 22.23
C ALA A 143 -5.64 -2.79 23.19
N VAL A 144 -4.94 -1.66 23.01
CA VAL A 144 -3.84 -1.23 23.88
C VAL A 144 -4.33 -0.96 25.30
N HIS A 145 -5.53 -0.39 25.45
CA HIS A 145 -6.08 0.04 26.73
C HIS A 145 -7.08 -0.95 27.37
N ASP A 146 -7.38 -2.08 26.73
CA ASP A 146 -8.38 -3.07 27.18
C ASP A 146 -9.76 -2.42 27.45
N THR A 147 -10.25 -1.67 26.47
CA THR A 147 -11.55 -0.97 26.51
C THR A 147 -12.43 -1.37 25.32
N ASP A 148 -13.72 -1.10 25.40
CA ASP A 148 -14.64 -1.24 24.26
C ASP A 148 -14.53 0.01 23.37
N LEU A 149 -14.57 -0.17 22.05
CA LEU A 149 -14.40 0.90 21.05
C LEU A 149 -15.28 2.14 21.32
N ASP A 150 -16.55 1.93 21.68
CA ASP A 150 -17.50 3.02 21.92
C ASP A 150 -17.18 3.82 23.20
N ASP A 151 -16.48 3.20 24.16
CA ASP A 151 -16.07 3.79 25.43
C ASP A 151 -14.59 4.24 25.41
N THR A 152 -13.86 3.99 24.32
CA THR A 152 -12.45 4.38 24.16
C THR A 152 -12.35 5.89 24.01
N HIS A 153 -11.69 6.53 24.97
CA HIS A 153 -11.27 7.92 24.87
C HIS A 153 -9.94 7.98 24.14
N PHE A 154 -9.90 8.73 23.04
CA PHE A 154 -8.65 8.94 22.34
C PHE A 154 -7.75 9.89 23.12
N HIS A 155 -6.57 9.37 23.50
CA HIS A 155 -5.59 10.14 24.25
C HIS A 155 -4.78 11.06 23.34
N GLU A 156 -4.44 10.59 22.14
CA GLU A 156 -3.62 11.33 21.16
C GLU A 156 -4.31 11.48 19.79
N VAL A 157 -5.42 10.76 19.57
CA VAL A 157 -6.04 10.59 18.24
C VAL A 157 -7.40 11.31 18.08
N GLY A 158 -7.96 11.84 19.16
CA GLY A 158 -9.27 12.51 19.17
C GLY A 158 -9.19 14.04 19.17
N ALA A 159 -7.96 14.56 19.09
CA ALA A 159 -7.69 15.98 19.02
C ALA A 159 -7.98 16.52 17.60
N ASP A 160 -8.16 17.84 17.51
CA ASP A 160 -8.61 18.49 16.26
C ASP A 160 -7.58 18.36 15.13
N ASP A 161 -6.29 18.26 15.47
CA ASP A 161 -5.19 17.98 14.55
C ASP A 161 -5.29 16.59 13.91
N ALA A 162 -5.59 15.55 14.69
CA ALA A 162 -5.77 14.19 14.17
C ALA A 162 -7.00 14.09 13.24
N ILE A 163 -8.08 14.81 13.55
CA ILE A 163 -9.25 14.94 12.66
C ILE A 163 -8.86 15.65 11.37
N ALA A 164 -8.12 16.75 11.47
CA ALA A 164 -7.65 17.48 10.32
C ALA A 164 -6.68 16.67 9.43
N ASP A 165 -5.83 15.85 10.03
CA ASP A 165 -4.91 14.96 9.31
C ASP A 165 -5.65 13.87 8.54
N VAL A 166 -6.52 13.10 9.22
CA VAL A 166 -7.22 11.97 8.59
C VAL A 166 -8.17 12.45 7.49
N VAL A 167 -9.03 13.42 7.79
CA VAL A 167 -10.01 13.93 6.83
C VAL A 167 -9.30 14.69 5.71
N GLY A 168 -8.29 15.49 6.04
CA GLY A 168 -7.51 16.24 5.05
C GLY A 168 -6.77 15.31 4.09
N VAL A 169 -6.15 14.23 4.56
CA VAL A 169 -5.49 13.26 3.67
C VAL A 169 -6.51 12.57 2.76
N ALA A 170 -7.68 12.18 3.29
CA ALA A 170 -8.73 11.57 2.46
C ALA A 170 -9.22 12.53 1.36
N LEU A 171 -9.40 13.82 1.67
CA LEU A 171 -9.77 14.86 0.69
C LEU A 171 -8.69 15.06 -0.39
N LEU A 172 -7.42 15.10 0.00
CA LEU A 172 -6.31 15.29 -0.95
C LEU A 172 -6.07 14.06 -1.84
N LEU A 173 -6.35 12.86 -1.34
CA LEU A 173 -6.31 11.64 -2.16
C LEU A 173 -7.44 11.60 -3.19
N ASP A 174 -8.65 12.00 -2.80
CA ASP A 174 -9.80 12.14 -3.70
C ASP A 174 -9.53 13.19 -4.79
N ASP A 175 -8.97 14.34 -4.43
CA ASP A 175 -8.60 15.40 -5.39
C ASP A 175 -7.52 14.96 -6.40
N LEU A 176 -6.52 14.21 -5.96
CA LEU A 176 -5.47 13.68 -6.85
C LEU A 176 -5.97 12.62 -7.83
N ASP A 177 -7.17 12.09 -7.61
CA ASP A 177 -7.87 11.09 -8.44
C ASP A 177 -6.97 9.86 -8.72
N VAL A 178 -6.35 9.34 -7.66
CA VAL A 178 -5.43 8.19 -7.77
C VAL A 178 -6.21 6.88 -7.69
N GLU A 179 -5.94 5.98 -8.64
CA GLU A 179 -6.61 4.67 -8.70
C GLU A 179 -5.96 3.64 -7.75
N ARG A 180 -4.68 3.85 -7.41
CA ARG A 180 -3.90 2.95 -6.57
C ARG A 180 -2.92 3.71 -5.70
N VAL A 181 -2.85 3.36 -4.43
CA VAL A 181 -1.84 3.84 -3.50
C VAL A 181 -0.98 2.68 -3.01
N VAL A 182 0.33 2.85 -3.01
CA VAL A 182 1.28 1.86 -2.47
C VAL A 182 2.26 2.52 -1.50
N THR A 183 2.79 1.74 -0.56
CA THR A 183 3.91 2.17 0.29
C THR A 183 4.99 1.10 0.38
N THR A 184 6.25 1.53 0.36
CA THR A 184 7.37 0.65 0.74
C THR A 184 7.36 0.39 2.25
N PRO A 185 8.19 -0.55 2.79
CA PRO A 185 8.23 -0.78 4.23
C PRO A 185 8.45 0.51 5.02
N LEU A 186 7.64 0.70 6.07
CA LEU A 186 7.61 1.93 6.86
C LEU A 186 8.61 1.84 8.01
N SER A 187 9.44 2.88 8.12
CA SER A 187 10.37 3.04 9.22
C SER A 187 9.64 3.52 10.47
N THR A 188 9.69 2.74 11.55
CA THR A 188 9.06 3.09 12.84
C THR A 188 9.87 4.11 13.63
N GLY A 189 11.17 4.20 13.36
CA GLY A 189 12.12 4.73 14.33
C GLY A 189 12.57 3.66 15.33
N ASP A 190 13.39 4.07 16.29
CA ASP A 190 13.88 3.28 17.42
C ASP A 190 13.76 4.11 18.71
N GLY A 191 13.94 3.48 19.87
CA GLY A 191 14.01 4.18 21.16
C GLY A 191 12.73 4.13 21.97
N SER A 192 12.48 5.22 22.69
CA SER A 192 11.28 5.45 23.49
C SER A 192 10.79 6.89 23.36
N GLN A 193 9.48 7.08 23.55
CA GLN A 193 8.82 8.38 23.48
C GLN A 193 8.00 8.60 24.76
N GLU A 194 8.03 9.81 25.30
CA GLU A 194 7.18 10.21 26.42
C GLU A 194 5.76 10.51 25.89
N MET A 195 4.77 9.85 26.48
CA MET A 195 3.35 9.94 26.15
C MET A 195 2.52 10.23 27.41
N ALA A 196 1.21 10.44 27.26
CA ALA A 196 0.31 10.76 28.37
C ALA A 196 0.37 9.74 29.53
N HIS A 197 0.70 8.48 29.21
CA HIS A 197 0.76 7.36 30.15
C HIS A 197 2.19 6.95 30.54
N GLY A 198 3.18 7.79 30.23
CA GLY A 198 4.59 7.57 30.53
C GLY A 198 5.43 7.26 29.30
N GLU A 199 6.59 6.66 29.51
CA GLU A 199 7.54 6.35 28.44
C GLU A 199 7.17 5.03 27.76
N TYR A 200 6.90 5.09 26.45
CA TYR A 200 6.51 3.95 25.62
C TYR A 200 7.65 3.58 24.65
N PRO A 201 7.83 2.29 24.31
CA PRO A 201 8.80 1.89 23.30
C PRO A 201 8.34 2.33 21.91
N ILE A 202 9.29 2.54 21.01
CA ILE A 202 9.05 2.74 19.58
C ILE A 202 9.27 1.39 18.85
N PRO A 203 8.35 0.93 17.97
CA PRO A 203 7.07 1.55 17.60
C PRO A 203 6.07 1.63 18.75
N ALA A 204 5.25 2.69 18.75
CA ALA A 204 4.15 2.84 19.69
C ALA A 204 3.21 1.61 19.64
N PRO A 205 2.61 1.18 20.77
CA PRO A 205 1.74 0.01 20.82
C PRO A 205 0.60 0.05 19.80
N ALA A 206 -0.05 1.21 19.60
CA ALA A 206 -1.12 1.35 18.61
C ALA A 206 -0.62 1.10 17.17
N VAL A 207 0.61 1.52 16.83
CA VAL A 207 1.24 1.22 15.54
C VAL A 207 1.44 -0.28 15.36
N VAL A 208 1.78 -1.01 16.42
CA VAL A 208 1.93 -2.47 16.37
C VAL A 208 0.59 -3.16 16.12
N GLU A 209 -0.48 -2.73 16.79
CA GLU A 209 -1.83 -3.26 16.57
C GLU A 209 -2.30 -2.99 15.13
N ILE A 210 -2.15 -1.76 14.62
CA ILE A 210 -2.49 -1.41 13.23
C ILE A 210 -1.69 -2.24 12.22
N ALA A 211 -0.39 -2.39 12.45
CA ALA A 211 0.50 -3.13 11.55
C ALA A 211 0.19 -4.63 11.48
N ALA A 212 -0.53 -5.19 12.46
CA ALA A 212 -0.87 -6.61 12.48
C ALA A 212 -1.83 -6.99 11.34
N ASP A 213 -2.70 -6.05 10.96
CA ASP A 213 -3.73 -6.23 9.92
C ASP A 213 -3.43 -5.45 8.63
N ALA A 214 -2.41 -4.60 8.63
CA ALA A 214 -2.00 -3.84 7.45
C ALA A 214 -1.34 -4.70 6.37
N SER A 215 -1.46 -4.27 5.11
CA SER A 215 -0.81 -4.93 3.97
C SER A 215 0.68 -4.62 3.85
N TRP A 216 1.14 -3.52 4.44
CA TRP A 216 2.52 -3.07 4.47
C TRP A 216 3.32 -3.68 5.64
N SER A 217 4.64 -3.52 5.60
CA SER A 217 5.54 -4.08 6.63
C SER A 217 6.35 -3.00 7.33
N LEU A 218 6.74 -3.29 8.58
CA LEU A 218 7.54 -2.40 9.41
C LEU A 218 9.04 -2.64 9.26
N ARG A 219 9.81 -1.58 9.50
CA ARG A 219 11.27 -1.58 9.63
C ARG A 219 11.67 -0.69 10.81
N GLY A 220 12.63 -1.14 11.62
CA GLY A 220 13.21 -0.28 12.69
C GLY A 220 14.07 0.86 12.16
N GLY A 221 14.38 1.83 13.03
CA GLY A 221 15.22 3.00 12.74
C GLY A 221 14.69 3.86 11.58
N PRO A 222 15.55 4.67 10.91
CA PRO A 222 17.00 4.79 11.08
C PRO A 222 17.46 5.75 12.20
N VAL A 223 16.55 6.26 13.03
CA VAL A 223 16.81 7.26 14.08
C VAL A 223 16.21 6.84 15.41
N ASP A 224 16.75 7.39 16.50
CA ASP A 224 16.28 7.21 17.88
C ASP A 224 15.21 8.26 18.21
N ALA A 225 14.08 8.17 17.49
CA ALA A 225 12.89 9.02 17.59
C ALA A 225 11.72 8.33 16.86
N GLU A 226 10.48 8.67 17.19
CA GLU A 226 9.30 8.14 16.51
C GLU A 226 9.23 8.69 15.08
N LEU A 227 9.14 7.80 14.08
CA LEU A 227 9.00 8.17 12.68
C LEU A 227 7.65 7.78 12.06
N LEU A 228 7.00 6.76 12.60
CA LEU A 228 5.68 6.33 12.19
C LEU A 228 4.71 6.57 13.34
N THR A 229 3.84 7.57 13.22
CA THR A 229 2.84 7.86 14.24
C THR A 229 1.63 6.95 14.07
N PRO A 230 0.80 6.73 15.12
CA PRO A 230 -0.45 5.98 15.00
C PRO A 230 -1.35 6.48 13.86
N THR A 231 -1.51 7.80 13.74
CA THR A 231 -2.30 8.45 12.67
C THR A 231 -1.75 8.12 11.28
N GLY A 232 -0.44 8.28 11.06
CA GLY A 232 0.19 7.97 9.78
C GLY A 232 0.08 6.47 9.42
N ALA A 233 0.23 5.59 10.42
CA ALA A 233 0.06 4.15 10.25
C ALA A 233 -1.37 3.79 9.85
N ALA A 234 -2.39 4.32 10.53
CA ALA A 234 -3.78 4.01 10.24
C ALA A 234 -4.23 4.50 8.86
N ILE A 235 -3.83 5.73 8.49
CA ILE A 235 -4.11 6.27 7.15
C ILE A 235 -3.55 5.31 6.09
N LEU A 236 -2.25 4.97 6.19
CA LEU A 236 -1.60 4.09 5.22
C LEU A 236 -2.14 2.64 5.26
N ALA A 237 -2.59 2.16 6.43
CA ALA A 237 -3.20 0.83 6.55
C ALA A 237 -4.53 0.73 5.77
N HIS A 238 -5.30 1.81 5.72
CA HIS A 238 -6.53 1.86 4.95
C HIS A 238 -6.28 2.09 3.46
N VAL A 239 -5.47 3.11 3.11
CA VAL A 239 -5.41 3.57 1.72
C VAL A 239 -4.36 2.86 0.87
N ALA A 240 -3.30 2.29 1.47
CA ALA A 240 -2.11 1.85 0.73
C ALA A 240 -1.87 0.34 0.77
N GLU A 241 -1.46 -0.20 -0.39
CA GLU A 241 -0.92 -1.55 -0.50
C GLU A 241 0.58 -1.59 -0.18
N GLY A 242 0.99 -2.58 0.61
CA GLY A 242 2.41 -2.86 0.88
C GLY A 242 3.16 -3.41 -0.34
N VAL A 243 4.29 -2.79 -0.67
CA VAL A 243 5.23 -3.29 -1.70
C VAL A 243 6.66 -3.34 -1.14
N ASP A 244 7.47 -4.30 -1.57
CA ASP A 244 8.86 -4.41 -1.08
C ASP A 244 9.78 -3.27 -1.55
N ALA A 245 9.46 -2.69 -2.71
CA ALA A 245 10.21 -1.61 -3.34
C ALA A 245 9.29 -0.76 -4.21
N LEU A 246 9.69 0.50 -4.47
CA LEU A 246 8.97 1.40 -5.35
C LEU A 246 8.70 0.72 -6.71
N PRO A 247 7.44 0.75 -7.22
CA PRO A 247 7.11 0.17 -8.50
C PRO A 247 7.83 0.91 -9.64
N THR A 248 7.84 0.30 -10.83
CA THR A 248 8.18 1.09 -12.02
C THR A 248 7.05 2.08 -12.27
N LEU A 249 7.36 3.37 -12.26
CA LEU A 249 6.44 4.45 -12.56
C LEU A 249 7.04 5.31 -13.67
N ASP A 250 6.22 5.70 -14.64
CA ASP A 250 6.47 6.88 -15.45
C ASP A 250 5.99 8.08 -14.61
N VAL A 251 6.92 8.77 -13.96
CA VAL A 251 6.60 9.79 -12.92
C VAL A 251 6.15 11.09 -13.57
N ASP A 252 4.94 11.53 -13.19
CA ASP A 252 4.34 12.80 -13.62
C ASP A 252 4.58 13.91 -12.60
N ALA A 253 4.47 13.57 -11.31
CA ALA A 253 4.63 14.50 -10.20
C ALA A 253 5.30 13.81 -8.99
N SER A 254 5.86 14.62 -8.10
CA SER A 254 6.46 14.15 -6.85
C SER A 254 6.25 15.19 -5.76
N GLY A 255 6.00 14.74 -4.55
CA GLY A 255 5.88 15.59 -3.37
C GLY A 255 6.78 15.14 -2.23
N TYR A 256 7.18 16.08 -1.39
CA TYR A 256 8.01 15.86 -0.21
C TYR A 256 7.35 16.53 1.00
N GLY A 257 6.81 15.73 1.93
CA GLY A 257 6.25 16.20 3.18
C GLY A 257 7.28 16.14 4.30
N ALA A 258 7.62 17.29 4.88
CA ALA A 258 8.57 17.41 5.99
C ALA A 258 7.93 17.08 7.33
N GLY A 259 8.59 16.25 8.13
CA GLY A 259 8.19 15.98 9.51
C GLY A 259 8.64 17.07 10.48
N GLY A 260 8.21 16.91 11.74
CA GLY A 260 8.50 17.86 12.83
C GLY A 260 9.92 17.78 13.41
N TYR A 261 10.61 16.63 13.26
CA TYR A 261 11.97 16.44 13.79
C TYR A 261 13.04 16.88 12.80
N ASP A 262 14.05 17.59 13.32
CA ASP A 262 15.29 17.92 12.59
C ASP A 262 16.40 16.90 12.89
N PHE A 263 16.86 16.17 11.87
CA PHE A 263 18.00 15.26 12.00
C PHE A 263 19.23 15.78 11.25
N PRO A 264 20.41 15.95 11.91
CA PRO A 264 21.58 16.58 11.27
C PRO A 264 22.16 15.87 10.05
N GLU A 265 21.91 14.56 9.90
CA GLU A 265 22.54 13.73 8.85
C GLU A 265 21.53 13.15 7.85
N ARG A 266 20.22 13.42 8.03
CA ARG A 266 19.15 12.78 7.25
C ARG A 266 17.94 13.72 7.09
N PRO A 267 17.41 13.90 5.88
CA PRO A 267 16.18 14.65 5.70
C PRO A 267 15.01 13.90 6.36
N ASN A 268 14.21 14.59 7.18
CA ASN A 268 12.98 14.02 7.74
C ASN A 268 11.81 14.28 6.79
N VAL A 269 11.75 13.53 5.69
CA VAL A 269 10.76 13.75 4.63
C VAL A 269 10.11 12.45 4.18
N LEU A 270 8.80 12.50 3.99
CA LEU A 270 8.01 11.48 3.31
C LEU A 270 7.92 11.88 1.85
N ARG A 271 8.38 11.01 0.95
CA ARG A 271 8.29 11.25 -0.48
C ARG A 271 7.07 10.54 -1.07
N ALA A 272 6.26 11.30 -1.80
CA ALA A 272 5.21 10.84 -2.68
C ALA A 272 5.68 10.89 -4.14
N LEU A 273 5.40 9.84 -4.91
CA LEU A 273 5.59 9.79 -6.35
C LEU A 273 4.25 9.49 -7.01
N VAL A 274 3.80 10.37 -7.91
CA VAL A 274 2.57 10.19 -8.69
C VAL A 274 2.93 9.95 -10.14
N GLY A 275 2.35 8.94 -10.74
CA GLY A 275 2.52 8.67 -12.16
C GLY A 275 1.82 7.41 -12.60
N ASP A 276 1.97 7.08 -13.88
CA ASP A 276 1.35 5.89 -14.45
C ASP A 276 2.12 4.63 -14.03
N GLY A 277 1.50 3.86 -13.14
CA GLY A 277 1.98 2.60 -12.60
C GLY A 277 1.33 1.43 -13.29
N GLY A 278 1.59 1.28 -14.59
CA GLY A 278 1.03 0.20 -15.39
C GLY A 278 1.96 -0.09 -16.55
N ARG A 279 2.75 -1.16 -16.45
CA ARG A 279 3.27 -1.77 -17.67
C ARG A 279 2.10 -2.50 -18.31
N ARG A 280 1.91 -2.39 -19.63
CA ARG A 280 0.82 -3.03 -20.41
C ARG A 280 0.58 -4.53 -20.15
N LEU A 281 1.53 -5.21 -19.50
CA LEU A 281 1.47 -6.59 -19.04
C LEU A 281 2.07 -6.67 -17.63
N ASP A 282 1.50 -7.53 -16.79
CA ASP A 282 1.98 -7.79 -15.44
C ASP A 282 3.29 -8.56 -15.43
N ARG A 283 4.14 -8.29 -14.43
CA ARG A 283 5.35 -9.10 -14.18
C ARG A 283 5.06 -10.14 -13.11
N ASP A 284 4.87 -11.37 -13.54
CA ASP A 284 4.71 -12.53 -12.66
C ASP A 284 6.08 -13.19 -12.43
N GLN A 285 6.55 -13.24 -11.18
CA GLN A 285 7.83 -13.86 -10.86
C GLN A 285 7.75 -15.37 -11.08
N ILE A 286 8.74 -15.92 -11.78
CA ILE A 286 8.83 -17.36 -12.01
C ILE A 286 10.26 -17.86 -11.81
N THR A 287 10.37 -19.13 -11.48
CA THR A 287 11.62 -19.88 -11.49
C THR A 287 11.49 -21.03 -12.47
N VAL A 288 12.57 -21.30 -13.22
CA VAL A 288 12.63 -22.43 -14.15
C VAL A 288 13.54 -23.50 -13.59
N LEU A 289 12.95 -24.66 -13.29
CA LEU A 289 13.68 -25.86 -12.86
C LEU A 289 13.94 -26.75 -14.08
N GLU A 290 15.15 -27.29 -14.18
CA GLU A 290 15.55 -28.16 -15.28
C GLU A 290 16.32 -29.39 -14.79
N THR A 291 16.02 -30.55 -15.34
CA THR A 291 16.86 -31.74 -15.16
C THR A 291 16.89 -32.62 -16.40
N ASN A 292 17.99 -33.35 -16.60
CA ASN A 292 18.13 -34.29 -17.71
C ASN A 292 17.98 -35.72 -17.19
N LEU A 293 17.17 -36.53 -17.85
CA LEU A 293 16.89 -37.91 -17.49
C LEU A 293 17.29 -38.85 -18.65
N ASP A 294 18.27 -39.72 -18.46
CA ASP A 294 18.72 -40.70 -19.48
C ASP A 294 18.20 -42.13 -19.27
N ASP A 295 17.42 -42.36 -18.21
CA ASP A 295 16.88 -43.66 -17.81
C ASP A 295 15.41 -43.63 -17.35
N ALA A 296 14.72 -42.50 -17.50
CA ALA A 296 13.30 -42.39 -17.18
C ALA A 296 12.43 -43.20 -18.15
N SER A 297 11.53 -44.02 -17.60
CA SER A 297 10.58 -44.80 -18.40
C SER A 297 9.41 -43.95 -18.91
N PRO A 298 8.77 -44.30 -20.04
CA PRO A 298 7.58 -43.59 -20.53
C PRO A 298 6.43 -43.55 -19.51
N GLU A 299 6.25 -44.61 -18.72
CA GLU A 299 5.22 -44.68 -17.68
C GLU A 299 5.46 -43.65 -16.57
N LEU A 300 6.72 -43.46 -16.19
CA LEU A 300 7.12 -42.43 -15.23
C LEU A 300 6.83 -41.03 -15.78
N LEU A 301 7.26 -40.76 -17.02
CA LEU A 301 7.04 -39.47 -17.68
C LEU A 301 5.55 -39.15 -17.88
N GLY A 302 4.72 -40.17 -18.10
CA GLY A 302 3.28 -40.02 -18.30
C GLY A 302 2.54 -39.47 -17.08
N GLY A 303 2.98 -39.81 -15.86
CA GLY A 303 2.40 -39.29 -14.62
C GLY A 303 3.04 -38.00 -14.10
N LEU A 304 4.27 -37.71 -14.51
CA LEU A 304 5.11 -36.66 -13.93
C LEU A 304 4.52 -35.26 -14.07
N GLN A 305 3.79 -34.97 -15.15
CA GLN A 305 3.17 -33.64 -15.34
C GLN A 305 2.11 -33.35 -14.27
N GLU A 306 1.25 -34.31 -13.98
CA GLU A 306 0.17 -34.17 -13.01
C GLU A 306 0.69 -34.10 -11.57
N THR A 307 1.68 -34.94 -11.24
CA THR A 307 2.26 -34.95 -9.89
C THR A 307 3.04 -33.68 -9.58
N LEU A 308 3.74 -33.11 -10.55
CA LEU A 308 4.43 -31.83 -10.40
C LEU A 308 3.46 -30.66 -10.34
N LYS A 309 2.39 -30.66 -11.15
CA LYS A 309 1.30 -29.66 -11.03
C LYS A 309 0.69 -29.68 -9.63
N ALA A 310 0.37 -30.87 -9.10
CA ALA A 310 -0.14 -31.03 -7.74
C ALA A 310 0.85 -30.54 -6.66
N ALA A 311 2.16 -30.54 -6.94
CA ALA A 311 3.18 -30.01 -6.03
C ALA A 311 3.34 -28.48 -6.11
N GLY A 312 2.76 -27.81 -7.11
CA GLY A 312 2.85 -26.36 -7.32
C GLY A 312 3.51 -25.93 -8.63
N ALA A 313 3.75 -26.86 -9.57
CA ALA A 313 4.21 -26.47 -10.90
C ALA A 313 3.10 -25.75 -11.66
N ARG A 314 3.43 -24.59 -12.23
CA ARG A 314 2.55 -23.85 -13.14
C ARG A 314 2.54 -24.48 -14.53
N ASP A 315 3.68 -24.96 -14.99
CA ASP A 315 3.81 -25.65 -16.28
C ASP A 315 4.94 -26.69 -16.23
N VAL A 316 4.78 -27.76 -17.01
CA VAL A 316 5.72 -28.88 -17.09
C VAL A 316 5.90 -29.27 -18.56
N THR A 317 7.12 -29.12 -19.07
CA THR A 317 7.46 -29.54 -20.44
C THR A 317 8.50 -30.66 -20.41
N ILE A 318 8.26 -31.73 -21.19
CA ILE A 318 9.19 -32.85 -21.34
C ILE A 318 9.69 -32.88 -22.79
N LEU A 319 10.98 -32.60 -23.00
CA LEU A 319 11.61 -32.49 -24.32
C LEU A 319 12.51 -33.71 -24.58
N PRO A 320 12.39 -34.41 -25.73
CA PRO A 320 13.31 -35.47 -26.08
C PRO A 320 14.71 -34.90 -26.38
N THR A 321 15.76 -35.57 -25.89
CA THR A 321 17.15 -35.17 -26.09
C THR A 321 18.04 -36.38 -26.39
N THR A 322 19.17 -36.15 -27.03
CA THR A 322 20.25 -37.16 -27.15
C THR A 322 21.34 -36.81 -26.15
N MET A 323 21.60 -37.71 -25.21
CA MET A 323 22.56 -37.52 -24.13
C MET A 323 23.88 -38.26 -24.41
N LYS A 324 24.83 -38.18 -23.46
CA LYS A 324 26.15 -38.85 -23.57
C LYS A 324 25.99 -40.33 -23.94
N LYS A 325 26.96 -40.87 -24.69
CA LYS A 325 26.94 -42.25 -25.20
C LYS A 325 25.74 -42.54 -26.12
N SER A 326 25.21 -41.51 -26.79
CA SER A 326 24.07 -41.59 -27.70
C SER A 326 22.81 -42.18 -27.07
N ARG A 327 22.64 -41.99 -25.75
CA ARG A 327 21.44 -42.42 -25.05
C ARG A 327 20.29 -41.47 -25.34
N PRO A 328 19.13 -41.95 -25.81
CA PRO A 328 17.91 -41.17 -25.77
C PRO A 328 17.59 -40.81 -24.32
N GLY A 329 17.20 -39.56 -24.08
CA GLY A 329 16.81 -39.07 -22.78
C GLY A 329 15.82 -37.92 -22.90
N HIS A 330 15.49 -37.28 -21.79
CA HIS A 330 14.53 -36.18 -21.75
C HIS A 330 15.09 -35.02 -20.91
N LEU A 331 14.86 -33.80 -21.38
CA LEU A 331 14.98 -32.59 -20.56
C LEU A 331 13.59 -32.28 -20.01
N VAL A 332 13.46 -32.32 -18.69
CA VAL A 332 12.26 -31.86 -17.99
C VAL A 332 12.47 -30.40 -17.63
N LYS A 333 11.57 -29.52 -18.07
CA LYS A 333 11.51 -28.11 -17.67
C LYS A 333 10.24 -27.88 -16.86
N VAL A 334 10.35 -27.22 -15.72
CA VAL A 334 9.22 -26.92 -14.85
C VAL A 334 9.22 -25.43 -14.53
N ILE A 335 8.09 -24.77 -14.77
CA ILE A 335 7.87 -23.36 -14.39
C ILE A 335 7.15 -23.38 -13.04
N VAL A 336 7.71 -22.69 -12.06
CA VAL A 336 7.19 -22.59 -10.69
C VAL A 336 7.20 -21.14 -10.21
N ARG A 337 6.46 -20.85 -9.15
CA ARG A 337 6.70 -19.62 -8.38
C ARG A 337 7.96 -19.79 -7.51
N PRO A 338 8.69 -18.71 -7.19
CA PRO A 338 9.88 -18.79 -6.34
C PRO A 338 9.65 -19.53 -5.02
N GLU A 339 8.52 -19.27 -4.34
CA GLU A 339 8.16 -19.89 -3.07
C GLU A 339 7.87 -21.41 -3.17
N ASP A 340 7.55 -21.90 -4.37
CA ASP A 340 7.24 -23.30 -4.63
C ASP A 340 8.46 -24.07 -5.17
N ALA A 341 9.56 -23.39 -5.48
CA ALA A 341 10.71 -23.94 -6.19
C ALA A 341 11.34 -25.14 -5.47
N GLU A 342 11.61 -25.01 -4.17
CA GLU A 342 12.20 -26.09 -3.37
C GLU A 342 11.29 -27.32 -3.32
N ARG A 343 9.99 -27.09 -3.06
CA ARG A 343 8.99 -28.16 -2.94
C ARG A 343 8.85 -28.96 -4.24
N VAL A 344 8.79 -28.26 -5.37
CA VAL A 344 8.66 -28.88 -6.69
C VAL A 344 9.98 -29.54 -7.12
N ALA A 345 11.13 -28.93 -6.85
CA ALA A 345 12.45 -29.52 -7.13
C ALA A 345 12.64 -30.82 -6.34
N HIS A 346 12.24 -30.85 -5.06
CA HIS A 346 12.27 -32.04 -4.23
C HIS A 346 11.35 -33.13 -4.80
N ARG A 347 10.13 -32.78 -5.22
CA ARG A 347 9.20 -33.75 -5.82
C ARG A 347 9.76 -34.35 -7.11
N LEU A 348 10.32 -33.50 -7.98
CA LEU A 348 10.97 -33.92 -9.23
C LEU A 348 12.13 -34.88 -8.95
N ALA A 349 12.96 -34.61 -7.95
CA ALA A 349 14.07 -35.49 -7.56
C ALA A 349 13.58 -36.85 -7.05
N VAL A 350 12.57 -36.87 -6.16
CA VAL A 350 12.03 -38.11 -5.57
C VAL A 350 11.39 -39.01 -6.62
N GLU A 351 10.64 -38.45 -7.57
CA GLU A 351 9.95 -39.26 -8.58
C GLU A 351 10.87 -39.76 -9.68
N THR A 352 11.82 -38.93 -10.13
CA THR A 352 12.68 -39.26 -11.28
C THR A 352 13.98 -39.94 -10.89
N GLY A 353 14.38 -39.86 -9.61
CA GLY A 353 15.68 -40.32 -9.15
C GLY A 353 16.85 -39.44 -9.60
N THR A 354 16.59 -38.25 -10.16
CA THR A 354 17.67 -37.34 -10.55
C THR A 354 18.52 -36.91 -9.35
N LEU A 355 19.82 -36.79 -9.56
CA LEU A 355 20.77 -36.34 -8.54
C LEU A 355 20.90 -34.82 -8.47
N GLY A 356 20.28 -34.09 -9.41
CA GLY A 356 20.39 -32.64 -9.45
C GLY A 356 19.32 -32.00 -10.33
N VAL A 357 18.76 -30.91 -9.82
CA VAL A 357 17.86 -30.02 -10.54
C VAL A 357 18.57 -28.69 -10.65
N ARG A 358 18.69 -28.17 -11.87
CA ARG A 358 19.22 -26.83 -12.13
C ARG A 358 18.10 -25.83 -11.96
N GLU A 359 18.37 -24.77 -11.24
CA GLU A 359 17.47 -23.64 -11.09
C GLU A 359 18.01 -22.47 -11.92
N HIS A 360 17.16 -21.92 -12.78
CA HIS A 360 17.46 -20.70 -13.53
C HIS A 360 16.37 -19.66 -13.22
N GLY A 361 16.80 -18.47 -12.80
CA GLY A 361 15.90 -17.34 -12.62
C GLY A 361 15.49 -16.77 -13.97
N ALA A 362 14.26 -17.03 -14.40
CA ALA A 362 13.59 -16.16 -15.35
C ALA A 362 12.94 -15.07 -14.50
N GLY A 363 13.63 -13.94 -14.28
CA GLY A 363 13.23 -12.95 -13.27
C GLY A 363 11.74 -12.65 -13.25
N HIS A 364 11.09 -12.58 -14.42
CA HIS A 364 9.64 -12.40 -14.56
C HIS A 364 9.14 -13.01 -15.88
N ARG A 365 7.84 -13.33 -15.96
CA ARG A 365 7.08 -13.44 -17.22
C ARG A 365 6.07 -12.30 -17.32
N TRP A 366 5.78 -11.88 -18.55
CA TRP A 366 4.70 -10.94 -18.82
C TRP A 366 3.37 -11.69 -18.88
N VAL A 367 2.36 -11.23 -18.13
CA VAL A 367 1.04 -11.86 -18.05
C VAL A 367 -0.04 -10.83 -18.38
N ALA A 368 -1.09 -11.29 -19.04
CA ALA A 368 -2.27 -10.49 -19.37
C ALA A 368 -3.28 -10.50 -18.22
N GLY A 369 -4.11 -9.46 -18.14
CA GLY A 369 -5.38 -9.53 -17.41
C GLY A 369 -6.19 -10.71 -17.96
N ARG A 370 -6.87 -11.43 -17.08
CA ARG A 370 -7.72 -12.56 -17.47
C ARG A 370 -9.06 -12.47 -16.78
N ASP A 371 -10.11 -12.46 -17.57
CA ASP A 371 -11.48 -12.62 -17.12
C ASP A 371 -12.14 -13.78 -17.85
N PHE A 372 -13.22 -14.28 -17.27
CA PHE A 372 -14.01 -15.35 -17.84
C PHE A 372 -15.45 -14.90 -17.95
N GLU A 373 -15.98 -14.94 -19.16
CA GLU A 373 -17.40 -14.74 -19.42
C GLU A 373 -18.02 -16.01 -19.98
N THR A 374 -19.26 -16.27 -19.60
CA THR A 374 -19.99 -17.46 -20.08
C THR A 374 -20.78 -17.08 -21.32
N ALA A 375 -20.38 -17.64 -22.47
CA ALA A 375 -21.13 -17.50 -23.70
C ALA A 375 -22.29 -18.49 -23.74
N GLU A 376 -23.50 -17.99 -23.98
CA GLU A 376 -24.67 -18.81 -24.29
C GLU A 376 -24.76 -19.05 -25.80
N ILE A 377 -24.79 -20.32 -26.20
CA ILE A 377 -24.91 -20.73 -27.61
C ILE A 377 -26.15 -21.62 -27.81
N ASP A 378 -27.06 -21.17 -28.67
CA ASP A 378 -28.25 -21.95 -29.03
C ASP A 378 -27.94 -22.93 -30.17
N VAL A 379 -28.25 -24.21 -29.93
CA VAL A 379 -28.14 -25.28 -30.93
C VAL A 379 -29.40 -26.14 -30.88
N ASP A 380 -30.10 -26.22 -32.02
CA ASP A 380 -31.34 -27.01 -32.19
C ASP A 380 -32.46 -26.71 -31.17
N GLY A 381 -32.44 -25.53 -30.55
CA GLY A 381 -33.44 -25.07 -29.58
C GLY A 381 -33.07 -25.29 -28.11
N ASP A 382 -31.90 -25.85 -27.85
CA ASP A 382 -31.30 -25.96 -26.52
C ASP A 382 -30.14 -24.96 -26.37
N THR A 383 -30.07 -24.30 -25.22
CA THR A 383 -28.99 -23.35 -24.88
C THR A 383 -27.86 -24.09 -24.18
N HIS A 384 -26.63 -23.84 -24.61
CA HIS A 384 -25.42 -24.40 -24.01
C HIS A 384 -24.46 -23.30 -23.59
N GLU A 385 -23.75 -23.52 -22.49
CA GLU A 385 -22.79 -22.58 -21.92
C GLU A 385 -21.36 -22.98 -22.30
N VAL A 386 -20.55 -22.00 -22.67
CA VAL A 386 -19.11 -22.18 -22.92
C VAL A 386 -18.37 -21.02 -22.27
N ALA A 387 -17.46 -21.30 -21.33
CA ALA A 387 -16.60 -20.25 -20.79
C ALA A 387 -15.66 -19.71 -21.87
N VAL A 388 -15.55 -18.40 -21.97
CA VAL A 388 -14.63 -17.69 -22.87
C VAL A 388 -13.67 -16.91 -21.99
N LYS A 389 -12.39 -17.24 -22.12
CA LYS A 389 -11.31 -16.48 -21.49
C LYS A 389 -11.05 -15.22 -22.31
N ILE A 390 -11.16 -14.07 -21.67
CA ILE A 390 -10.86 -12.75 -22.22
C ILE A 390 -9.47 -12.37 -21.73
N ALA A 391 -8.54 -12.11 -22.66
CA ALA A 391 -7.24 -11.55 -22.33
C ALA A 391 -7.25 -10.05 -22.62
N SER A 392 -7.02 -9.26 -21.58
CA SER A 392 -6.94 -7.81 -21.63
C SER A 392 -5.53 -7.33 -21.32
N ASP A 393 -5.18 -6.15 -21.84
CA ASP A 393 -4.05 -5.42 -21.29
C ASP A 393 -4.43 -4.79 -19.94
N ALA A 394 -3.46 -4.11 -19.33
CA ALA A 394 -3.66 -3.48 -18.03
C ALA A 394 -4.68 -2.31 -18.04
N ASP A 395 -5.05 -1.79 -19.21
CA ASP A 395 -6.05 -0.73 -19.36
C ASP A 395 -7.47 -1.31 -19.50
N GLY A 396 -7.61 -2.63 -19.41
CA GLY A 396 -8.87 -3.34 -19.56
C GLY A 396 -9.26 -3.56 -21.02
N ASP A 397 -8.43 -3.15 -22.00
CA ASP A 397 -8.72 -3.31 -23.41
C ASP A 397 -8.54 -4.79 -23.83
N PRO A 398 -9.61 -5.50 -24.21
CA PRO A 398 -9.53 -6.90 -24.59
C PRO A 398 -8.87 -7.04 -25.97
N TYR A 399 -7.84 -7.89 -26.05
CA TYR A 399 -7.14 -8.16 -27.32
C TYR A 399 -7.25 -9.62 -27.78
N ASP A 400 -7.65 -10.55 -26.90
CA ASP A 400 -7.90 -11.94 -27.27
C ASP A 400 -9.13 -12.51 -26.54
N TYR A 401 -9.84 -13.40 -27.24
CA TYR A 401 -10.99 -14.13 -26.72
C TYR A 401 -10.81 -15.58 -27.12
N SER A 402 -10.76 -16.48 -26.14
CA SER A 402 -10.48 -17.89 -26.35
C SER A 402 -11.48 -18.74 -25.59
N ALA A 403 -12.32 -19.46 -26.32
CA ALA A 403 -13.27 -20.40 -25.72
C ALA A 403 -12.50 -21.54 -25.01
N GLU A 404 -12.92 -21.90 -23.80
CA GLU A 404 -12.35 -23.02 -23.07
C GLU A 404 -12.67 -24.34 -23.79
N TYR A 405 -11.61 -25.08 -24.09
CA TYR A 405 -11.68 -26.20 -25.03
C TYR A 405 -12.55 -27.35 -24.50
N ASP A 406 -12.48 -27.64 -23.20
CA ASP A 406 -13.20 -28.76 -22.59
C ASP A 406 -14.72 -28.51 -22.59
N ASP A 407 -15.15 -27.28 -22.33
CA ASP A 407 -16.56 -26.86 -22.45
C ASP A 407 -17.03 -26.96 -23.90
N ALA A 408 -16.25 -26.40 -24.84
CA ALA A 408 -16.58 -26.46 -26.25
C ALA A 408 -16.63 -27.91 -26.77
N LEU A 409 -15.77 -28.80 -26.25
CA LEU A 409 -15.77 -30.23 -26.59
C LEU A 409 -16.99 -30.94 -26.02
N SER A 410 -17.40 -30.61 -24.80
CA SER A 410 -18.62 -31.12 -24.17
C SER A 410 -19.85 -30.78 -25.01
N VAL A 411 -19.99 -29.52 -25.41
CA VAL A 411 -21.10 -29.06 -26.27
C VAL A 411 -21.04 -29.69 -27.66
N ALA A 412 -19.84 -29.76 -28.27
CA ALA A 412 -19.66 -30.43 -29.56
C ALA A 412 -20.09 -31.90 -29.52
N THR A 413 -19.81 -32.59 -28.41
CA THR A 413 -20.21 -33.99 -28.20
C THR A 413 -21.72 -34.13 -28.03
N ALA A 414 -22.36 -33.21 -27.32
CA ALA A 414 -23.81 -33.24 -27.10
C ALA A 414 -24.61 -32.91 -28.37
N THR A 415 -24.11 -31.98 -29.19
CA THR A 415 -24.84 -31.43 -30.34
C THR A 415 -24.44 -32.03 -31.69
N GLY A 416 -23.28 -32.70 -31.76
CA GLY A 416 -22.70 -33.20 -33.01
C GLY A 416 -22.07 -32.11 -33.88
N LEU A 417 -21.98 -30.87 -33.40
CA LEU A 417 -21.25 -29.80 -34.09
C LEU A 417 -19.73 -30.02 -34.01
N PRO A 418 -18.95 -29.54 -35.00
CA PRO A 418 -17.51 -29.50 -34.88
C PRO A 418 -17.08 -28.59 -33.71
N VAL A 419 -16.15 -29.03 -32.85
CA VAL A 419 -15.64 -28.22 -31.72
C VAL A 419 -15.16 -26.83 -32.13
N ARG A 420 -14.53 -26.71 -33.31
CA ARG A 420 -14.11 -25.41 -33.86
C ARG A 420 -15.27 -24.47 -34.15
N GLU A 421 -16.43 -25.01 -34.52
CA GLU A 421 -17.62 -24.21 -34.75
C GLU A 421 -18.21 -23.73 -33.43
N VAL A 422 -18.23 -24.58 -32.40
CA VAL A 422 -18.67 -24.23 -31.05
C VAL A 422 -17.81 -23.11 -30.47
N MET A 423 -16.47 -23.27 -30.49
CA MET A 423 -15.53 -22.24 -30.01
C MET A 423 -15.74 -20.90 -30.71
N ARG A 424 -15.86 -20.92 -32.05
CA ARG A 424 -16.07 -19.70 -32.86
C ARG A 424 -17.37 -18.98 -32.51
N ARG A 425 -18.45 -19.71 -32.21
CA ARG A 425 -19.73 -19.11 -31.80
C ARG A 425 -19.64 -18.50 -30.41
N ALA A 426 -19.03 -19.20 -29.46
CA ALA A 426 -18.83 -18.71 -28.10
C ALA A 426 -17.98 -17.42 -28.10
N GLU A 427 -16.83 -17.44 -28.78
CA GLU A 427 -15.95 -16.26 -28.92
C GLU A 427 -16.66 -15.09 -29.61
N ALA A 428 -17.54 -15.35 -30.58
CA ALA A 428 -18.28 -14.30 -31.27
C ALA A 428 -19.40 -13.68 -30.43
N ALA A 429 -20.07 -14.48 -29.58
CA ALA A 429 -21.11 -13.99 -28.68
C ALA A 429 -20.53 -12.96 -27.70
N VAL A 430 -19.44 -13.33 -27.02
CA VAL A 430 -18.77 -12.49 -26.02
C VAL A 430 -18.11 -11.25 -26.64
N ARG A 431 -17.63 -11.33 -27.89
CA ARG A 431 -17.10 -10.14 -28.61
C ARG A 431 -18.17 -9.10 -28.99
N SER A 432 -19.45 -9.47 -28.93
CA SER A 432 -20.56 -8.65 -29.45
C SER A 432 -21.43 -8.03 -28.37
N GLU A 433 -21.18 -8.37 -27.10
CA GLU A 433 -21.69 -7.70 -25.90
C GLU A 433 -20.79 -6.49 -25.58
#